data_AF-A0AAE0E7V9-F1
#
_entry.id   AF-A0AAE0E7V9-F1
#
_cell.length_a   1.000
_cell.length_b   1.000
_cell.length_c   1.000
_cell.angle_alpha   90.00
_cell.angle_beta   90.00
_cell.angle_gamma   90.00
#
_symmetry.space_group_name_H-M   'P 1'
#
loop_
_entity.id
_entity.type
_entity.pdbx_description
1 polymer ?
#
loop_
_entity_poly.entity_id
_entity_poly.type
_entity_poly.pdbx_seq_one_letter_code
_entity_poly.pdbx_strand_id
1 'polypeptide(L)'
;MEDFHCNGTLVKELNRSFIALIPKFCKPKTMKDFRSISLVGSLYKIMAKVLANRMRRVIEMVVGESQMDFVRDRHIFDSFVIADEIIHY
;
A
#
# COMPACT_ATOMS: atom_id res chain seq x y z
N MET A 1 5.10 -22.84 9.37
CA MET A 1 4.10 -21.89 9.93
C MET A 1 4.03 -21.98 11.45
N GLU A 2 4.23 -23.17 12.04
CA GLU A 2 4.25 -23.37 13.50
C GLU A 2 5.19 -22.40 14.22
N ASP A 3 6.45 -22.27 13.78
CA ASP A 3 7.39 -21.31 14.36
C ASP A 3 6.90 -19.85 14.31
N PHE A 4 6.18 -19.46 13.26
CA PHE A 4 5.61 -18.12 13.16
C PHE A 4 4.47 -17.94 14.17
N HIS A 5 3.65 -18.97 14.38
CA HIS A 5 2.54 -18.92 15.34
C HIS A 5 3.01 -18.93 16.80
N CYS A 6 4.09 -19.67 17.10
CA CYS A 6 4.64 -19.75 18.46
C CYS A 6 5.59 -18.58 18.79
N ASN A 7 6.45 -18.18 17.85
CA ASN A 7 7.55 -17.25 18.12
C ASN A 7 7.42 -15.91 17.38
N GLY A 8 6.45 -15.76 16.49
CA GLY A 8 6.28 -14.55 15.67
C GLY A 8 7.36 -14.37 14.60
N THR A 9 8.22 -15.36 14.39
CA THR A 9 9.38 -15.25 13.49
C THR A 9 9.08 -15.76 12.10
N LEU A 10 9.50 -15.00 11.10
CA LEU A 10 9.49 -15.42 9.71
C LEU A 10 10.88 -15.84 9.26
N VAL A 11 10.92 -16.81 8.35
CA VAL A 11 12.17 -17.23 7.69
C VAL A 11 12.76 -16.02 6.99
N LYS A 12 14.03 -15.70 7.27
CA LYS A 12 14.73 -14.50 6.75
C LYS A 12 14.67 -14.36 5.23
N GLU A 13 14.60 -15.48 4.53
CA GLU A 13 14.53 -15.54 3.07
C GLU A 13 13.24 -14.95 2.51
N LEU A 14 12.14 -14.96 3.28
CA LEU A 14 10.85 -14.38 2.89
C LEU A 14 10.90 -12.86 2.75
N ASN A 15 11.84 -12.21 3.43
CA ASN A 15 12.03 -10.77 3.38
C ASN A 15 13.01 -10.33 2.28
N ARG A 16 13.51 -11.27 1.45
CA ARG A 16 14.33 -10.92 0.29
C ARG A 16 13.45 -10.32 -0.81
N SER A 17 13.96 -9.26 -1.45
CA SER A 17 13.30 -8.59 -2.57
C SER A 17 14.30 -8.23 -3.65
N PHE A 18 13.88 -8.30 -4.91
CA PHE A 18 14.63 -7.74 -6.02
C PHE A 18 14.05 -6.37 -6.39
N ILE A 19 14.90 -5.43 -6.80
CA ILE A 19 14.42 -4.12 -7.28
C ILE A 19 14.37 -4.16 -8.81
N ALA A 20 13.18 -3.96 -9.37
CA ALA A 20 12.99 -3.73 -10.79
C ALA A 20 12.77 -2.23 -11.05
N LEU A 21 13.37 -1.70 -12.12
CA LEU A 21 13.21 -0.31 -12.53
C LEU A 21 12.23 -0.24 -13.71
N ILE A 22 11.11 0.44 -13.53
CA ILE A 22 10.11 0.65 -14.58
C ILE A 22 10.15 2.11 -15.02
N PRO A 23 10.30 2.41 -16.32
CA PRO A 23 10.30 3.78 -16.81
C PRO A 23 8.95 4.46 -16.54
N LYS A 24 8.95 5.72 -16.08
CA LYS A 24 7.74 6.52 -15.84
C LYS A 24 7.13 7.06 -17.14
N PHE A 25 7.95 7.28 -18.15
CA PHE A 25 7.56 7.83 -19.46
C PHE A 25 8.50 7.33 -20.57
N CYS A 26 8.11 7.54 -21.82
CA CYS A 26 8.90 7.17 -22.99
C CYS A 26 10.25 7.91 -23.00
N LYS A 27 11.34 7.17 -23.21
CA LYS A 27 12.74 7.67 -23.27
C LYS A 27 13.24 8.25 -21.92
N PRO A 28 13.41 7.40 -20.89
CA PRO A 28 14.04 7.82 -19.65
C PRO A 28 15.50 8.23 -19.89
N LYS A 29 15.96 9.29 -19.24
CA LYS A 29 17.33 9.83 -19.37
C LYS A 29 18.11 9.77 -18.07
N THR A 30 17.42 9.84 -16.93
CA THR A 30 18.02 9.86 -15.60
C THR A 30 17.43 8.78 -14.71
N MET A 31 18.11 8.43 -13.62
CA MET A 31 17.59 7.46 -12.64
C MET A 31 16.26 7.89 -12.01
N LYS A 32 15.98 9.20 -11.94
CA LYS A 32 14.71 9.75 -11.40
C LYS A 32 13.51 9.45 -12.31
N ASP A 33 13.78 9.12 -13.58
CA ASP A 33 12.76 8.82 -14.59
C ASP A 33 12.24 7.38 -14.46
N PHE A 34 12.86 6.57 -13.59
CA PHE A 34 12.40 5.24 -13.26
C PHE A 34 11.64 5.23 -11.93
N ARG A 35 10.63 4.38 -11.85
CA ARG A 35 9.98 3.96 -10.62
C ARG A 35 10.58 2.63 -10.21
N SER A 36 11.18 2.55 -9.03
CA SER A 36 11.60 1.29 -8.45
C SER A 36 10.38 0.52 -7.94
N ILE A 37 10.36 -0.80 -8.20
CA ILE A 37 9.37 -1.73 -7.66
C ILE A 37 10.11 -2.88 -6.98
N SER A 38 9.75 -3.16 -5.73
CA SER A 38 10.25 -4.32 -5.00
C SER A 38 9.46 -5.57 -5.39
N LEU A 39 10.14 -6.50 -6.04
CA LEU A 39 9.67 -7.85 -6.34
C LEU A 39 9.91 -8.74 -5.11
N VAL A 40 8.88 -8.83 -4.27
CA VAL A 40 8.85 -9.68 -3.07
C VAL A 40 8.22 -11.05 -3.38
N GLY A 41 8.59 -12.06 -2.61
CA GLY A 41 8.04 -13.41 -2.72
C GLY A 41 6.51 -13.47 -2.51
N SER A 42 5.85 -14.43 -3.15
CA SER A 42 4.39 -14.60 -3.09
C SER A 42 3.89 -14.84 -1.67
N LEU A 43 4.61 -15.60 -0.85
CA LEU A 43 4.22 -15.87 0.54
C LEU A 43 4.19 -14.58 1.38
N TYR A 44 5.16 -13.70 1.20
CA TYR A 44 5.15 -12.37 1.83
C TYR A 44 3.90 -11.58 1.43
N LYS A 45 3.54 -11.59 0.13
CA LYS A 45 2.34 -10.92 -0.37
C LYS A 45 1.04 -11.50 0.23
N ILE A 46 0.96 -12.82 0.36
CA ILE A 46 -0.18 -13.51 0.99
C ILE A 46 -0.34 -13.03 2.43
N MET A 47 0.75 -13.01 3.21
CA MET A 47 0.70 -12.55 4.59
C MET A 47 0.32 -11.08 4.71
N ALA A 48 0.91 -10.22 3.87
CA ALA A 48 0.55 -8.80 3.80
C ALA A 48 -0.95 -8.62 3.48
N LYS A 49 -1.50 -9.46 2.59
CA LYS A 49 -2.94 -9.43 2.27
C LYS A 49 -3.82 -9.89 3.43
N VAL A 50 -3.41 -10.94 4.16
CA VAL A 50 -4.11 -11.39 5.37
C VAL A 50 -4.13 -10.27 6.41
N LEU A 51 -2.99 -9.60 6.64
CA LEU A 51 -2.91 -8.49 7.58
C LEU A 51 -3.78 -7.30 7.13
N ALA A 52 -3.71 -6.91 5.86
CA ALA A 52 -4.53 -5.84 5.30
C ALA A 52 -6.03 -6.13 5.44
N ASN A 53 -6.46 -7.38 5.21
CA ASN A 53 -7.86 -7.78 5.38
C ASN A 53 -8.31 -7.71 6.86
N ARG A 54 -7.40 -7.97 7.81
CA ARG A 54 -7.68 -7.80 9.24
C ARG A 54 -7.78 -6.31 9.60
N MET A 55 -6.82 -5.49 9.14
CA MET A 55 -6.81 -4.04 9.36
C MET A 55 -8.05 -3.36 8.77
N ARG A 56 -8.54 -3.81 7.62
CA ARG A 56 -9.76 -3.29 6.99
C ARG A 56 -10.97 -3.26 7.92
N ARG A 57 -11.05 -4.15 8.92
CA ARG A 57 -12.17 -4.19 9.88
C ARG A 57 -12.15 -3.06 10.90
N VAL A 58 -11.01 -2.39 11.08
CA VAL A 58 -10.80 -1.36 12.09
C VAL A 58 -10.31 -0.04 11.49
N ILE A 59 -9.97 -0.01 10.20
CA ILE A 59 -9.33 1.14 9.55
C ILE A 59 -10.19 2.41 9.63
N GLU A 60 -11.51 2.27 9.54
CA GLU A 60 -12.47 3.39 9.63
C GLU A 60 -12.45 4.08 11.00
N MET A 61 -12.05 3.38 12.07
CA MET A 61 -11.91 3.96 13.41
C MET A 61 -10.55 4.64 13.63
N VAL A 62 -9.58 4.39 12.73
CA VAL A 62 -8.19 4.85 12.86
C VAL A 62 -7.90 6.02 11.93
N VAL A 63 -8.53 6.05 10.75
CA VAL A 63 -8.35 7.10 9.75
C VAL A 63 -9.32 8.25 9.94
N GLY A 64 -8.87 9.48 9.68
CA GLY A 64 -9.71 10.67 9.78
C GLY A 64 -10.83 10.69 8.72
N GLU A 65 -11.85 11.50 8.95
CA GLU A 65 -12.98 11.66 8.01
C GLU A 65 -12.54 12.20 6.64
N SER A 66 -11.52 13.06 6.59
CA SER A 66 -10.98 13.62 5.35
C SER A 66 -10.10 12.66 4.54
N GLN A 67 -9.77 11.47 5.08
CA GLN A 67 -8.97 10.49 4.37
C GLN A 67 -9.87 9.62 3.49
N MET A 68 -9.95 9.96 2.20
CA MET A 68 -10.82 9.25 1.26
C MET A 68 -10.14 8.09 0.52
N ASP A 69 -8.82 8.11 0.41
CA ASP A 69 -8.13 7.11 -0.40
C ASP A 69 -7.84 5.83 0.39
N PHE A 70 -7.93 4.68 -0.28
CA PHE A 70 -7.70 3.33 0.28
C PHE A 70 -8.58 2.91 1.47
N VAL A 71 -9.68 3.62 1.73
CA VAL A 71 -10.71 3.22 2.70
C VAL A 71 -11.91 2.66 1.94
N ARG A 72 -12.58 1.67 2.52
CA ARG A 72 -13.76 1.08 1.88
C ARG A 72 -14.86 2.14 1.79
N ASP A 73 -15.59 2.14 0.68
CA ASP A 73 -16.76 3.00 0.46
C ASP A 73 -16.46 4.52 0.52
N ARG A 74 -15.18 4.90 0.38
CA ARG A 74 -14.71 6.27 0.14
C ARG A 74 -14.01 6.32 -1.21
N HIS A 75 -14.29 7.37 -1.98
CA HIS A 75 -13.78 7.54 -3.33
C HIS A 75 -12.87 8.75 -3.43
N ILE A 76 -11.87 8.69 -4.32
CA ILE A 76 -10.96 9.82 -4.56
C ILE A 76 -11.68 11.10 -4.99
N PHE A 77 -12.86 10.98 -5.60
CA PHE A 77 -13.71 12.11 -5.98
C PHE A 77 -14.34 12.82 -4.78
N ASP A 78 -14.56 12.11 -3.66
CA ASP A 78 -15.12 12.72 -2.44
C ASP A 78 -14.16 13.78 -1.89
N SER A 79 -12.85 13.55 -2.02
CA SER A 79 -11.83 14.55 -1.67
C SER A 79 -11.91 15.82 -2.51
N PHE A 80 -12.28 15.69 -3.79
CA PHE A 80 -12.42 16.84 -4.68
C PHE A 80 -13.64 17.67 -4.29
N VAL A 81 -14.77 17.03 -3.99
CA VAL A 81 -16.01 17.72 -3.55
C VAL A 81 -15.76 18.50 -2.26
N ILE A 82 -15.10 17.87 -1.26
CA ILE A 82 -14.77 18.56 -0.01
C ILE A 82 -13.85 19.77 -0.26
N ALA A 83 -12.86 19.63 -1.14
CA ALA A 83 -11.96 20.74 -1.47
C ALA A 83 -12.71 21.88 -2.17
N ASP A 84 -13.65 21.54 -3.07
CA ASP A 84 -14.49 22.51 -3.77
C ASP A 84 -15.40 23.29 -2.81
N GLU A 85 -16.04 22.59 -1.86
CA GLU A 85 -16.84 23.20 -0.80
C GLU A 85 -16.03 24.16 0.07
N ILE A 86 -14.79 23.82 0.44
CA ILE A 86 -13.91 24.67 1.25
C ILE A 86 -13.49 25.94 0.49
N ILE A 87 -13.32 25.87 -0.83
CA ILE A 87 -12.88 27.01 -1.64
C ILE A 87 -14.04 27.97 -1.96
N HIS A 88 -15.24 27.42 -2.18
CA HIS A 88 -16.43 28.18 -2.55
C HIS A 88 -17.28 28.65 -1.36
N TYR A 89 -16.85 28.35 -0.13
CA TYR A 89 -17.39 28.90 1.12
C TYR A 89 -16.47 29.99 1.68
#